data_AF-A0A534ZAU4-F1
#
_entry.id   AF-A0A534ZAU4-F1
#
_cell.length_a   1.000
_cell.length_b   1.000
_cell.length_c   1.000
_cell.angle_alpha   90.00
_cell.angle_beta   90.00
_cell.angle_gamma   90.00
#
_symmetry.space_group_name_H-M   'P 1'
#
loop_
_entity.id
_entity.type
_entity.pdbx_description
1 polymer ?
#
loop_
_entity_poly.entity_id
_entity_poly.type
_entity_poly.pdbx_seq_one_letter_code
_entity_poly.pdbx_strand_id
1 'polypeptide(L)'
;METAEMKLDGNAIGGLLREIFRMEMTTAQATCGGCQAVNPIGRVDVYMKAPGTVVRCPDCEHILMRIVHGSGRYWLDLTGMRSLEFVEA
;
A
#
# COMPACT_ATOMS: atom_id res chain seq x y z
N MET A 1 -12.94 12.87 -21.12
CA MET A 1 -13.17 11.45 -20.78
C MET A 1 -12.77 11.28 -19.33
N GLU A 2 -13.75 11.10 -18.45
CA GLU A 2 -13.59 10.88 -17.02
C GLU A 2 -12.74 9.63 -16.77
N THR A 3 -11.44 9.82 -16.57
CA THR A 3 -10.65 8.86 -15.83
C THR A 3 -10.88 9.20 -14.38
N ALA A 4 -12.05 8.83 -13.85
CA ALA A 4 -12.20 8.73 -12.41
C ALA A 4 -11.08 7.78 -11.94
N GLU A 5 -10.09 8.38 -11.29
CA GLU A 5 -9.10 7.70 -10.48
C GLU A 5 -9.90 6.87 -9.49
N MET A 6 -10.06 5.56 -9.76
CA MET A 6 -10.70 4.65 -8.81
C MET A 6 -9.73 4.49 -7.63
N LYS A 7 -9.81 5.46 -6.71
CA LYS A 7 -9.27 5.36 -5.36
C LYS A 7 -9.97 4.19 -4.69
N LEU A 8 -9.19 3.16 -4.37
CA LEU A 8 -9.62 1.98 -3.64
C LEU A 8 -9.04 2.03 -2.24
N ASP A 9 -9.61 1.27 -1.30
CA ASP A 9 -8.97 1.06 0.00
C ASP A 9 -7.93 -0.06 -0.07
N GLY A 10 -7.12 -0.19 0.98
CA GLY A 10 -6.04 -1.18 1.07
C GLY A 10 -6.49 -2.63 1.06
N ASN A 11 -7.76 -2.95 1.34
CA ASN A 11 -8.26 -4.32 1.24
C ASN A 11 -8.26 -4.80 -0.21
N ALA A 12 -8.37 -3.88 -1.17
CA ALA A 12 -8.36 -4.20 -2.59
C ALA A 12 -7.03 -4.81 -3.06
N ILE A 13 -5.94 -4.65 -2.29
CA ILE A 13 -4.63 -5.26 -2.57
C ILE A 13 -4.27 -6.41 -1.62
N GLY A 14 -5.23 -6.89 -0.81
CA GLY A 14 -4.97 -7.98 0.14
C GLY A 14 -4.41 -9.25 -0.53
N GLY A 15 -4.90 -9.60 -1.73
CA GLY A 15 -4.36 -10.70 -2.52
C GLY A 15 -2.89 -10.52 -2.89
N LEU A 16 -2.55 -9.34 -3.43
CA LEU A 16 -1.17 -8.97 -3.80
C LEU A 16 -0.23 -8.96 -2.58
N LEU A 17 -0.69 -8.41 -1.45
CA LEU A 17 0.10 -8.40 -0.23
C LEU A 17 0.35 -9.82 0.30
N ARG A 18 -0.63 -10.71 0.18
CA ARG A 18 -0.47 -12.12 0.57
C ARG A 18 0.49 -12.88 -0.36
N GLU A 19 0.56 -12.53 -1.64
CA GLU A 19 1.56 -13.09 -2.55
C GLU A 19 2.99 -12.72 -2.12
N ILE A 20 3.19 -11.48 -1.68
CA ILE A 20 4.51 -10.92 -1.33
C ILE A 20 4.94 -11.32 0.08
N PHE A 21 4.10 -11.07 1.09
CA PHE A 21 4.44 -11.23 2.50
C PHE A 21 4.02 -12.59 3.08
N ARG A 22 3.23 -13.38 2.35
CA ARG A 22 2.69 -14.68 2.80
C ARG A 22 1.83 -14.62 4.07
N MET A 23 1.40 -13.42 4.47
CA MET A 23 0.55 -13.16 5.64
C MET A 23 -0.63 -12.27 5.24
N GLU A 24 -1.63 -12.22 6.12
CA GLU A 24 -2.66 -11.18 6.08
C GLU A 24 -2.00 -9.86 6.47
N MET A 25 -2.09 -8.84 5.61
CA MET A 25 -1.42 -7.55 5.81
C MET A 25 -2.38 -6.37 5.92
N THR A 26 -3.68 -6.54 5.66
CA THR A 26 -4.65 -5.43 5.74
C THR A 26 -4.80 -4.90 7.17
N THR A 27 -4.50 -5.73 8.18
CA THR A 27 -4.47 -5.32 9.59
C THR A 27 -3.12 -4.72 10.04
N ALA A 28 -2.08 -4.80 9.19
CA ALA A 28 -0.75 -4.25 9.50
C ALA A 28 -0.81 -2.74 9.69
N GLN A 29 -0.13 -2.21 10.70
CA GLN A 29 -0.07 -0.78 11.00
C GLN A 29 1.09 -0.13 10.25
N ALA A 30 0.79 0.84 9.39
CA ALA A 30 1.77 1.64 8.67
C ALA A 30 1.89 3.02 9.30
N THR A 31 3.11 3.43 9.63
CA THR A 31 3.43 4.80 10.06
C THR A 31 3.87 5.62 8.86
N CYS A 32 3.19 6.73 8.58
CA CYS A 32 3.52 7.62 7.47
C CYS A 32 4.87 8.33 7.68
N GLY A 33 5.74 8.33 6.66
CA GLY A 33 6.98 9.12 6.67
C GLY A 33 6.75 10.63 6.56
N GLY A 34 5.60 11.06 6.03
CA GLY A 34 5.24 12.47 5.85
C GLY A 34 4.58 13.10 7.08
N CYS A 35 3.40 12.62 7.48
CA CYS A 35 2.63 13.19 8.59
C CYS A 35 2.71 12.40 9.91
N GLN A 36 3.42 11.26 9.93
CA GLN A 36 3.55 10.37 11.10
C GLN A 36 2.24 9.71 11.57
N ALA A 37 1.12 9.90 10.88
CA ALA A 37 -0.12 9.19 11.16
C ALA A 37 0.09 7.67 11.04
N VAL A 38 -0.56 6.93 11.94
CA VAL A 38 -0.57 5.47 11.94
C VAL A 38 -1.93 5.00 11.46
N ASN A 39 -1.94 4.22 10.38
CA ASN A 39 -3.15 3.63 9.84
C ASN A 39 -2.94 2.16 9.50
N PRO A 40 -3.98 1.32 9.66
CA PRO A 40 -3.94 -0.02 9.11
C PRO A 40 -3.83 0.04 7.58
N ILE A 41 -3.07 -0.87 6.98
CA ILE A 41 -2.91 -0.95 5.53
C ILE A 41 -4.28 -1.04 4.84
N GLY A 42 -5.26 -1.76 5.39
CA GLY A 42 -6.61 -1.87 4.83
C GLY A 42 -7.36 -0.53 4.68
N ARG A 43 -6.91 0.55 5.35
CA ARG A 43 -7.54 1.89 5.31
C ARG A 43 -6.80 2.89 4.41
N VAL A 44 -5.65 2.52 3.86
CA VAL A 44 -4.87 3.40 2.98
C VAL A 44 -5.57 3.61 1.63
N ASP A 45 -5.20 4.68 0.94
CA ASP A 45 -5.69 4.96 -0.40
C ASP A 45 -4.83 4.25 -1.45
N VAL A 46 -5.45 3.45 -2.31
CA VAL A 46 -4.78 2.65 -3.33
C VAL A 46 -5.18 3.08 -4.73
N TYR A 47 -4.18 3.20 -5.59
CA TYR A 47 -4.32 3.54 -6.99
C TYR A 47 -3.67 2.44 -7.84
N MET A 48 -4.46 1.78 -8.68
CA MET A 48 -4.03 0.63 -9.50
C MET A 48 -3.85 0.97 -10.99
N LYS A 49 -4.15 2.21 -11.42
CA LYS A 49 -4.11 2.64 -12.84
C LYS A 49 -2.77 3.31 -13.23
N ALA A 50 -1.66 2.69 -12.85
CA ALA A 50 -0.30 3.09 -13.21
C ALA A 50 0.51 1.81 -13.54
N PRO A 51 1.78 1.86 -14.01
CA PRO A 51 2.62 0.66 -14.19
C PRO A 51 2.86 -0.19 -12.90
N GLY A 52 2.14 0.10 -11.81
CA GLY A 52 2.11 -0.65 -10.57
C GLY A 52 0.98 -0.16 -9.65
N THR A 53 0.94 -0.71 -8.44
CA THR A 53 0.06 -0.32 -7.35
C THR A 53 0.74 0.78 -6.53
N VAL A 54 0.06 1.92 -6.34
CA VAL A 54 0.54 3.02 -5.49
C VAL A 54 -0.36 3.13 -4.28
N VAL A 55 0.25 3.18 -3.10
CA VAL A 55 -0.42 3.31 -1.80
C VAL A 55 -0.09 4.67 -1.20
N ARG A 56 -1.11 5.43 -0.82
CA ARG A 56 -1.01 6.77 -0.23
C ARG A 56 -1.59 6.81 1.18
N CYS A 57 -1.00 7.66 2.00
CA CYS A 57 -1.51 8.00 3.31
C CYS A 57 -2.88 8.67 3.16
N PRO A 58 -3.92 8.20 3.86
CA PRO A 58 -5.25 8.79 3.77
C PRO A 58 -5.32 10.19 4.41
N ASP A 59 -4.36 10.54 5.28
CA ASP A 59 -4.33 11.83 5.99
C ASP A 59 -3.59 12.95 5.24
N CYS A 60 -2.55 12.62 4.47
CA CYS A 60 -1.69 13.61 3.81
C CYS A 60 -1.32 13.30 2.36
N GLU A 61 -1.89 12.24 1.78
CA GLU A 61 -1.63 11.75 0.43
C GLU A 61 -0.17 11.35 0.12
N HIS A 62 0.73 11.39 1.12
CA HIS A 62 2.11 10.97 0.98
C HIS A 62 2.18 9.51 0.52
N ILE A 63 3.04 9.22 -0.46
CA ILE A 63 3.14 7.87 -1.01
C ILE A 63 3.88 6.99 -0.03
N LEU A 64 3.16 6.04 0.58
CA LEU A 64 3.69 5.11 1.57
C LEU A 64 4.42 3.94 0.92
N MET A 65 3.85 3.40 -0.16
CA MET A 65 4.34 2.20 -0.81
C MET A 65 4.05 2.19 -2.31
N ARG A 66 4.96 1.61 -3.10
CA ARG A 66 4.74 1.32 -4.52
C ARG A 66 5.10 -0.14 -4.79
N ILE A 67 4.24 -0.85 -5.50
CA ILE A 67 4.45 -2.26 -5.88
C ILE A 67 4.38 -2.35 -7.40
N VAL A 68 5.43 -2.86 -8.02
CA VAL A 68 5.46 -3.18 -9.46
C VAL A 68 5.79 -4.65 -9.62
N HIS A 69 5.01 -5.38 -10.42
CA HIS A 69 5.30 -6.74 -10.81
C HIS A 69 5.60 -6.79 -12.31
N GLY A 70 6.79 -7.26 -12.69
CA GLY A 70 7.21 -7.35 -14.09
C GLY A 70 8.42 -8.25 -14.26
N SER A 71 8.48 -8.97 -15.40
CA SER A 71 9.57 -9.90 -15.72
C SER A 71 9.85 -10.93 -14.61
N GLY A 72 8.80 -11.43 -13.95
CA GLY A 72 8.88 -12.43 -12.87
C GLY A 72 9.48 -11.92 -11.56
N ARG A 73 9.54 -10.59 -11.36
CA ARG A 73 10.09 -9.94 -10.16
C ARG A 73 9.13 -8.91 -9.59
N TYR A 74 9.08 -8.83 -8.27
CA TYR A 74 8.40 -7.74 -7.56
C TYR A 74 9.41 -6.66 -7.18
N TRP A 75 9.03 -5.41 -7.39
CA TRP A 75 9.72 -4.23 -6.89
C TRP A 75 8.82 -3.56 -5.86
N LEU A 76 9.33 -3.46 -4.64
CA LEU A 76 8.66 -2.80 -3.54
C LEU A 76 9.48 -1.59 -3.12
N ASP A 77 8.86 -0.42 -3.20
CA ASP A 77 9.37 0.80 -2.57
C ASP A 77 8.53 1.08 -1.31
N LEU A 78 9.21 1.15 -0.17
CA LEU A 78 8.63 1.44 1.15
C LEU A 78 9.23 2.71 1.77
N THR A 79 9.97 3.50 0.99
CA THR A 79 10.74 4.66 1.52
C THR A 79 9.87 5.75 2.14
N GLY A 80 8.60 5.87 1.73
CA GLY A 80 7.64 6.81 2.31
C GLY A 80 6.93 6.29 3.56
N MET A 81 7.21 5.06 3.97
CA MET A 81 6.73 4.48 5.21
C MET A 81 7.86 4.49 6.26
N ARG A 82 7.57 5.06 7.43
CA ARG A 82 8.54 5.11 8.53
C ARG A 82 8.71 3.74 9.19
N SER A 83 7.61 3.02 9.36
CA SER A 83 7.58 1.68 9.95
C SER A 83 6.33 0.94 9.52
N LEU A 84 6.45 -0.38 9.43
CA LEU A 84 5.36 -1.32 9.20
C LEU A 84 5.38 -2.33 10.35
N GLU A 85 4.27 -2.44 11.06
CA GLU A 85 4.07 -3.42 12.13
C GLU A 85 2.96 -4.39 11.72
N PHE A 86 3.20 -5.68 11.91
CA PHE A 86 2.22 -6.74 11.65
C PHE A 86 2.44 -7.87 12.67
N VAL A 87 1.38 -8.60 13.00
CA VAL A 87 1.43 -9.70 13.95
C VAL A 87 1.88 -10.97 13.21
N GLU A 88 2.78 -11.74 13.83
CA GLU A 88 3.16 -13.07 13.34
C GLU A 88 1.94 -14.00 13.33
N ALA A 89 1.84 -14.85 12.30
CA ALA A 89 0.76 -15.83 12.15
C ALA A 89 0.94 -17.07 13.03
#